data_AF-A0A7L3HMC0-F1
#
_entry.id   AF-A0A7L3HMC0-F1
#
_cell.length_a   1.000
_cell.length_b   1.000
_cell.length_c   1.000
_cell.angle_alpha   90.00
_cell.angle_beta   90.00
_cell.angle_gamma   90.00
#
_symmetry.space_group_name_H-M   'P 1'
#
loop_
_entity.id
_entity.type
_entity.pdbx_description
1 polymer ?
#
loop_
_entity_poly.entity_id
_entity_poly.type
_entity_poly.pdbx_seq_one_letter_code
_entity_poly.pdbx_strand_id
1 'polypeptide(L)'
;GALLALNKPPGLPVLGCPGDLSLDALLPTLRRRLGLAAELHVVKAPAREYSGLVLLSSCYHTTKKLQQFFTNARWRGQYPATYRAITMGVPAEVKGEICTGLRWQQQEDRAMVRGCQQAGGTGDTPGSAEGCALQVVPVPAPGRRSLARKDVKSTLTRYRVLSAVGGCALLQLQPR
;
A
#
# COMPACT_ATOMS: atom_id res chain seq x y z
N GLY A 1 0.97 0.12 -27.18
CA GLY A 1 -0.23 0.80 -26.63
C GLY A 1 0.21 2.09 -25.96
N ALA A 2 -0.70 3.04 -25.81
CA ALA A 2 -0.41 4.31 -25.13
C ALA A 2 -0.25 4.09 -23.62
N LEU A 3 0.62 4.87 -23.00
CA LEU A 3 0.79 4.93 -21.55
C LEU A 3 0.25 6.26 -21.05
N LEU A 4 -0.44 6.21 -19.91
CA LEU A 4 -0.97 7.38 -19.24
C LEU A 4 -0.47 7.40 -17.81
N ALA A 5 0.12 8.52 -17.42
CA ALA A 5 0.62 8.77 -16.08
C ALA A 5 -0.27 9.81 -15.41
N LEU A 6 -0.82 9.48 -14.24
CA LEU A 6 -1.68 10.37 -13.46
C LEU A 6 -1.11 10.53 -12.05
N ASN A 7 -1.45 11.63 -11.38
CA ASN A 7 -1.19 11.80 -9.96
C ASN A 7 -2.45 11.49 -9.15
N LYS A 8 -2.42 10.41 -8.36
CA LYS A 8 -3.52 10.02 -7.48
C LYS A 8 -3.49 10.85 -6.19
N PRO A 9 -4.61 11.47 -5.78
CA PRO A 9 -4.69 12.08 -4.46
C PRO A 9 -4.68 11.01 -3.35
N PRO A 10 -4.33 11.38 -2.10
CA PRO A 10 -4.53 10.50 -0.96
C PRO A 10 -6.02 10.30 -0.69
N GLY A 11 -6.39 9.17 -0.10
CA GLY A 11 -7.79 8.82 0.23
C GLY A 11 -8.54 8.09 -0.88
N LEU A 12 -8.10 8.18 -2.15
CA LEU A 12 -8.71 7.48 -3.28
C LEU A 12 -8.19 6.05 -3.40
N PRO A 13 -9.03 5.00 -3.21
CA PRO A 13 -8.62 3.62 -3.40
C PRO A 13 -8.44 3.27 -4.89
N VAL A 14 -7.57 2.31 -5.17
CA VAL A 14 -7.36 1.80 -6.55
C VAL A 14 -8.50 0.90 -6.98
N LEU A 15 -8.97 0.07 -6.06
CA LEU A 15 -10.10 -0.84 -6.17
C LEU A 15 -11.03 -0.54 -5.00
N GLY A 16 -12.30 -0.29 -5.28
CA GLY A 16 -13.32 0.02 -4.27
C GLY A 16 -14.39 -1.05 -4.13
N CYS A 17 -15.20 -0.92 -3.07
CA CYS A 17 -16.46 -1.64 -2.98
C CYS A 17 -17.48 -1.03 -3.97
N PRO A 18 -18.47 -1.81 -4.45
CA PRO A 18 -19.53 -1.27 -5.29
C PRO A 18 -20.24 -0.09 -4.59
N GLY A 19 -20.28 1.06 -5.24
CA GLY A 19 -20.88 2.29 -4.69
C GLY A 19 -19.86 3.31 -4.15
N ASP A 20 -18.63 2.88 -3.85
CA ASP A 20 -17.56 3.78 -3.42
C ASP A 20 -16.84 4.41 -4.61
N LEU A 21 -16.33 5.63 -4.41
CA LEU A 21 -15.46 6.28 -5.38
C LEU A 21 -14.08 5.63 -5.38
N SER A 22 -13.70 5.00 -6.48
CA SER A 22 -12.39 4.38 -6.68
C SER A 22 -11.79 4.73 -8.04
N LEU A 23 -10.48 4.52 -8.17
CA LEU A 23 -9.78 4.78 -9.43
C LEU A 23 -10.34 3.92 -10.56
N ASP A 24 -10.61 2.64 -10.32
CA ASP A 24 -11.14 1.70 -11.32
C ASP A 24 -12.53 2.12 -11.82
N ALA A 25 -13.42 2.56 -10.92
CA ALA A 25 -14.74 3.10 -11.27
C ALA A 25 -14.65 4.39 -12.12
N LEU A 26 -13.57 5.16 -11.96
CA LEU A 26 -13.32 6.39 -12.72
C LEU A 26 -12.70 6.16 -14.09
N LEU A 27 -12.10 4.99 -14.36
CA LEU A 27 -11.40 4.72 -15.63
C LEU A 27 -12.28 4.91 -16.88
N PRO A 28 -13.56 4.47 -16.92
CA PRO A 28 -14.42 4.69 -18.08
C PRO A 28 -14.70 6.18 -18.34
N THR A 29 -14.82 6.98 -17.29
CA THR A 29 -15.04 8.43 -17.39
C THR A 29 -13.77 9.15 -17.82
N LEU A 30 -12.62 8.77 -17.28
CA LEU A 30 -11.32 9.29 -17.72
C LEU A 30 -11.06 8.96 -19.19
N ARG A 31 -11.33 7.73 -19.61
CA ARG A 31 -11.22 7.29 -21.01
C ARG A 31 -12.02 8.21 -21.94
N ARG A 32 -13.29 8.45 -21.62
CA ARG A 32 -14.18 9.32 -22.40
C ARG A 32 -13.69 10.76 -22.46
N ARG A 33 -13.29 11.34 -21.32
CA ARG A 33 -12.80 12.73 -21.24
C ARG A 33 -11.49 12.94 -21.99
N LEU A 34 -10.64 11.92 -22.05
CA LEU A 34 -9.36 11.96 -22.77
C LEU A 34 -9.48 11.54 -24.24
N GLY A 35 -10.68 11.20 -24.73
CA GLY A 35 -10.90 10.77 -26.12
C GLY A 35 -10.21 9.44 -26.46
N LEU A 36 -9.98 8.57 -25.48
CA LEU A 36 -9.29 7.30 -25.69
C LEU A 36 -10.28 6.21 -26.14
N ALA A 37 -9.99 5.54 -27.25
CA ALA A 37 -10.85 4.46 -27.77
C ALA A 37 -10.73 3.17 -26.95
N ALA A 38 -9.52 2.83 -26.50
CA ALA A 38 -9.24 1.59 -25.78
C ALA A 38 -9.47 1.72 -24.27
N GLU A 39 -9.82 0.60 -23.63
CA GLU A 39 -9.91 0.52 -22.17
C GLU A 39 -8.56 0.78 -21.51
N LEU A 40 -8.61 1.49 -20.38
CA LEU A 40 -7.45 1.77 -19.56
C LEU A 40 -7.32 0.67 -18.50
N HIS A 41 -6.11 0.14 -18.36
CA HIS A 41 -5.78 -0.84 -17.34
C HIS A 41 -4.71 -0.29 -16.40
N VAL A 42 -4.87 -0.54 -15.10
CA VAL A 42 -3.89 -0.12 -14.08
C VAL A 42 -2.66 -1.01 -14.14
N VAL A 43 -1.50 -0.41 -14.41
CA VAL A 43 -0.20 -1.08 -14.35
C VAL A 43 0.33 -1.07 -12.92
N LYS A 44 0.33 0.10 -12.29
CA LYS A 44 0.83 0.34 -10.94
C LYS A 44 0.15 1.57 -10.35
N ALA A 45 -0.24 1.48 -9.10
CA ALA A 45 -0.82 2.59 -8.36
C ALA A 45 -0.44 2.50 -6.87
N PRO A 46 -0.31 3.62 -6.15
CA PRO A 46 -0.15 3.62 -4.70
C PRO A 46 -1.44 3.13 -4.00
N ALA A 47 -1.32 2.68 -2.75
CA ALA A 47 -2.49 2.33 -1.94
C ALA A 47 -3.35 3.58 -1.61
N ARG A 48 -4.51 3.35 -1.00
CA ARG A 48 -5.53 4.38 -0.75
C ARG A 48 -4.94 5.59 -0.02
N GLU A 49 -4.15 5.35 1.01
CA GLU A 49 -3.60 6.34 1.93
C GLU A 49 -2.53 7.23 1.29
N TYR A 50 -1.90 6.74 0.22
CA TYR A 50 -0.74 7.40 -0.40
C TYR A 50 -1.13 8.14 -1.68
N SER A 51 -0.57 9.33 -1.87
CA SER A 51 -0.60 10.04 -3.14
C SER A 51 0.49 9.55 -4.09
N GLY A 52 0.36 9.88 -5.38
CA GLY A 52 1.48 9.82 -6.31
C GLY A 52 1.15 9.14 -7.63
N LEU A 53 2.22 8.72 -8.32
CA LEU A 53 2.16 8.26 -9.70
C LEU A 53 1.32 6.98 -9.85
N VAL A 54 0.29 7.07 -10.69
CA VAL A 54 -0.45 5.95 -11.24
C VAL A 54 -0.04 5.79 -12.70
N LEU A 55 0.34 4.57 -13.06
CA LEU A 55 0.64 4.20 -14.44
C LEU A 55 -0.51 3.37 -14.99
N LEU A 56 -1.08 3.84 -16.10
CA LEU A 56 -2.15 3.20 -16.85
C LEU A 56 -1.65 2.86 -18.26
N SER A 57 -2.25 1.84 -18.86
CA SER A 57 -1.97 1.42 -20.24
C SER A 57 -3.26 1.12 -20.97
N SER A 58 -3.35 1.57 -22.22
CA SER A 58 -4.49 1.32 -23.10
C SER A 58 -4.44 -0.06 -23.79
N CYS A 59 -3.47 -0.90 -23.40
CA CYS A 59 -3.21 -2.19 -24.03
C CYS A 59 -2.93 -3.23 -22.96
N TYR A 60 -3.77 -4.27 -22.90
CA TYR A 60 -3.64 -5.36 -21.93
C TYR A 60 -2.26 -6.04 -21.97
N HIS A 61 -1.71 -6.30 -23.15
CA HIS A 61 -0.41 -6.95 -23.28
C HIS A 61 0.75 -6.07 -22.74
N THR A 62 0.72 -4.76 -23.03
CA THR A 62 1.67 -3.80 -22.45
C THR A 62 1.51 -3.73 -20.93
N THR A 63 0.27 -3.75 -20.42
CA THR A 63 0.00 -3.78 -18.97
C THR A 63 0.66 -4.98 -18.30
N LYS A 64 0.46 -6.20 -18.85
CA LYS A 64 1.09 -7.42 -18.32
C LYS A 64 2.61 -7.37 -18.38
N LYS A 65 3.19 -6.92 -19.51
CA LYS A 65 4.64 -6.75 -19.63
C LYS A 65 5.22 -5.81 -18.57
N LEU A 66 4.57 -4.68 -18.31
CA LEU A 66 5.03 -3.73 -17.30
C LEU A 66 4.83 -4.24 -15.87
N GLN A 67 3.72 -4.89 -15.57
CA GLN A 67 3.52 -5.56 -14.27
C GLN A 67 4.59 -6.63 -14.01
N GLN A 68 4.94 -7.40 -15.05
CA GLN A 68 6.04 -8.37 -15.01
C GLN A 68 7.38 -7.67 -14.79
N PHE A 69 7.64 -6.55 -15.47
CA PHE A 69 8.86 -5.76 -15.27
C PHE A 69 9.03 -5.32 -13.82
N PHE A 70 8.00 -4.72 -13.20
CA PHE A 70 8.07 -4.33 -11.79
C PHE A 70 8.27 -5.51 -10.85
N THR A 71 7.72 -6.67 -11.18
CA THR A 71 7.93 -7.89 -10.39
C THR A 71 9.36 -8.39 -10.55
N ASN A 72 9.85 -8.54 -11.77
CA ASN A 72 11.20 -9.03 -12.08
C ASN A 72 12.30 -8.09 -11.59
N ALA A 73 12.11 -6.77 -11.70
CA ALA A 73 13.05 -5.77 -11.19
C ALA A 73 13.30 -5.96 -9.68
N ARG A 74 12.23 -6.16 -8.91
CA ARG A 74 12.29 -6.44 -7.48
C ARG A 74 13.05 -7.73 -7.16
N TRP A 75 12.73 -8.81 -7.89
CA TRP A 75 13.46 -10.09 -7.76
C TRP A 75 14.95 -9.98 -8.09
N ARG A 76 15.32 -9.11 -9.02
CA ARG A 76 16.72 -8.82 -9.40
C ARG A 76 17.43 -7.85 -8.46
N GLY A 77 16.82 -7.47 -7.34
CA GLY A 77 17.44 -6.55 -6.38
C GLY A 77 17.35 -5.08 -6.77
N GLN A 78 16.55 -4.73 -7.78
CA GLN A 78 16.37 -3.35 -8.24
C GLN A 78 15.26 -2.64 -7.46
N TYR A 79 15.29 -1.31 -7.53
CA TYR A 79 14.39 -0.42 -6.80
C TYR A 79 13.53 0.39 -7.80
N PRO A 80 12.46 -0.21 -8.35
CA PRO A 80 11.76 0.37 -9.50
C PRO A 80 10.78 1.49 -9.10
N ALA A 81 10.73 1.89 -7.84
CA ALA A 81 9.89 2.99 -7.37
C ALA A 81 10.62 3.81 -6.31
N THR A 82 10.36 5.11 -6.33
CA THR A 82 10.86 6.07 -5.35
C THR A 82 9.68 6.76 -4.71
N TYR A 83 9.65 6.78 -3.39
CA TYR A 83 8.65 7.44 -2.57
C TYR A 83 9.30 8.59 -1.81
N ARG A 84 8.48 9.56 -1.42
CA ARG A 84 8.86 10.64 -0.50
C ARG A 84 7.97 10.57 0.72
N ALA A 85 8.57 10.69 1.89
CA ALA A 85 7.86 10.67 3.16
C ALA A 85 8.48 11.71 4.11
N ILE A 86 7.66 12.28 4.97
CA ILE A 86 8.12 13.10 6.09
C ILE A 86 8.05 12.22 7.34
N THR A 87 9.13 12.17 8.10
CA THR A 87 9.19 11.47 9.38
C THR A 87 9.23 12.44 10.54
N MET A 88 8.56 12.04 11.63
CA MET A 88 8.81 12.61 12.96
C MET A 88 10.12 12.02 13.48
N GLY A 89 11.06 12.88 13.86
CA GLY A 89 12.43 12.49 14.13
C GLY A 89 13.30 12.47 12.87
N VAL A 90 14.58 12.77 13.07
CA VAL A 90 15.61 12.68 12.03
C VAL A 90 16.35 11.36 12.22
N PRO A 91 16.43 10.49 11.20
CA PRO A 91 17.25 9.28 11.28
C PRO A 91 18.69 9.62 11.65
N ALA A 92 19.32 8.78 12.48
CA ALA A 92 20.71 8.98 12.90
C ALA A 92 21.69 9.00 11.70
N GLU A 93 21.39 8.23 10.67
CA GLU A 93 22.19 8.16 9.44
C GLU A 93 21.48 8.86 8.27
N VAL A 94 22.27 9.53 7.42
CA VAL A 94 21.75 10.23 6.22
C VAL A 94 21.26 9.25 5.15
N LYS A 95 21.78 8.02 5.15
CA LYS A 95 21.38 6.94 4.24
C LYS A 95 21.46 5.62 4.99
N GLY A 96 20.53 4.71 4.71
CA GLY A 96 20.58 3.38 5.29
C GLY A 96 19.59 2.42 4.65
N GLU A 97 19.53 1.23 5.22
CA GLU A 97 18.62 0.16 4.82
C GLU A 97 17.73 -0.25 5.99
N ILE A 98 16.44 -0.40 5.72
CA ILE A 98 15.45 -0.92 6.67
C ILE A 98 15.13 -2.35 6.26
N CYS A 99 15.62 -3.30 7.05
CA CYS A 99 15.41 -4.73 6.88
C CYS A 99 14.43 -5.23 7.94
N THR A 100 13.19 -5.49 7.58
CA THR A 100 12.18 -5.98 8.54
C THR A 100 11.21 -6.98 7.91
N GLY A 101 10.75 -7.93 8.71
CA GLY A 101 9.63 -8.78 8.32
C GLY A 101 8.33 -8.01 8.46
N LEU A 102 7.40 -8.17 7.53
CA LEU A 102 6.05 -7.61 7.63
C LEU A 102 5.03 -8.74 7.66
N ARG A 103 4.03 -8.64 8.53
CA ARG A 103 2.87 -9.54 8.55
C ARG A 103 1.57 -8.74 8.60
N TRP A 104 0.50 -9.35 8.10
CA TRP A 104 -0.85 -8.85 8.31
C TRP A 104 -1.35 -9.31 9.67
N GLN A 105 -2.01 -8.40 10.39
CA GLN A 105 -2.69 -8.69 11.64
C GLN A 105 -4.12 -8.16 11.53
N GLN A 106 -5.11 -8.99 11.84
CA GLN A 106 -6.47 -8.52 12.04
C GLN A 106 -6.48 -7.72 13.34
N GLN A 107 -7.00 -6.50 13.27
CA GLN A 107 -7.26 -5.69 14.44
C GLN A 107 -8.47 -6.30 15.15
N GLU A 108 -8.25 -7.29 16.01
CA GLU A 108 -9.24 -7.61 17.04
C GLU A 108 -9.29 -6.42 17.98
N ASP A 109 -10.47 -5.84 18.11
CA ASP A 109 -10.71 -4.62 18.86
C ASP A 109 -10.13 -4.76 20.27
N ARG A 110 -9.03 -4.06 20.54
CA ARG A 110 -8.25 -4.21 21.77
C ARG A 110 -8.91 -3.38 22.88
N ALA A 111 -10.12 -3.79 23.26
CA ALA A 111 -10.82 -3.32 24.44
C ALA A 111 -11.74 -4.43 25.00
N MET A 112 -11.20 -5.31 25.84
CA MET A 112 -11.87 -5.69 27.09
C MET A 112 -10.84 -6.26 28.06
N VAL A 113 -10.51 -5.43 29.04
CA VAL A 113 -9.93 -5.82 30.32
C VAL A 113 -10.79 -6.93 30.92
N ARG A 114 -10.16 -8.02 31.37
CA ARG A 114 -10.77 -9.02 32.25
C ARG A 114 -11.45 -8.32 33.44
N GLY A 115 -12.76 -8.46 33.60
CA GLY A 115 -13.45 -8.07 34.82
C GLY A 115 -14.98 -8.13 34.75
N CYS A 116 -15.54 -9.11 35.46
CA CYS A 116 -16.89 -9.16 36.04
C CYS A 116 -18.10 -9.61 35.17
N GLN A 117 -18.50 -10.87 35.45
CA GLN A 117 -19.84 -11.37 35.82
C GLN A 117 -21.05 -11.26 34.84
N GLN A 118 -21.77 -12.38 34.79
CA GLN A 118 -23.03 -12.64 34.10
C GLN A 118 -24.13 -11.61 34.38
N ALA A 119 -24.86 -11.22 33.34
CA ALA A 119 -26.31 -11.03 33.37
C ALA A 119 -26.87 -11.16 31.94
N GLY A 120 -27.99 -11.86 31.79
CA GLY A 120 -28.63 -12.15 30.51
C GLY A 120 -29.38 -10.97 29.89
N GLY A 121 -29.75 -11.12 28.62
CA GLY A 121 -30.63 -10.20 27.91
C GLY A 121 -30.64 -10.45 26.41
N THR A 122 -31.81 -10.84 25.90
CA THR A 122 -32.18 -11.04 24.49
C THR A 122 -32.16 -9.76 23.66
N GLY A 123 -31.84 -9.89 22.36
CA GLY A 123 -32.25 -8.98 21.30
C GLY A 123 -31.20 -7.96 20.87
N ASP A 124 -30.59 -8.19 19.70
CA ASP A 124 -30.62 -7.29 18.55
C ASP A 124 -29.47 -7.58 17.57
N THR A 125 -29.84 -7.61 16.30
CA THR A 125 -29.02 -7.88 15.13
C THR A 125 -27.82 -6.94 15.07
N PRO A 126 -26.56 -7.42 14.99
CA PRO A 126 -25.44 -6.54 14.73
C PRO A 126 -25.44 -6.16 13.24
N GLY A 127 -25.83 -4.92 12.99
CA GLY A 127 -25.63 -4.25 11.71
C GLY A 127 -24.15 -4.11 11.38
N SER A 128 -23.89 -4.03 10.08
CA SER A 128 -22.70 -3.47 9.46
C SER A 128 -21.36 -4.00 9.99
N ALA A 129 -20.88 -5.06 9.34
CA ALA A 129 -19.48 -5.47 9.42
C ALA A 129 -18.57 -4.29 9.02
N GLU A 130 -18.13 -3.51 10.02
CA GLU A 130 -16.94 -2.69 9.92
C GLU A 130 -15.84 -3.60 9.38
N GLY A 131 -15.41 -3.32 8.15
CA GLY A 131 -14.43 -4.13 7.45
C GLY A 131 -13.19 -4.30 8.33
N CYS A 132 -12.96 -5.55 8.74
CA CYS A 132 -11.84 -5.94 9.58
C CYS A 132 -10.56 -5.22 9.13
N ALA A 133 -10.11 -4.25 9.91
CA ALA A 133 -8.95 -3.44 9.55
C ALA A 133 -7.70 -4.33 9.62
N LEU A 134 -7.29 -4.84 8.46
CA LEU A 134 -6.04 -5.56 8.32
C LEU A 134 -4.89 -4.55 8.45
N GLN A 135 -4.17 -4.62 9.56
CA GLN A 135 -3.00 -3.78 9.80
C GLN A 135 -1.72 -4.52 9.41
N VAL A 136 -0.79 -3.84 8.75
CA VAL A 136 0.58 -4.36 8.57
C VAL A 136 1.37 -4.04 9.83
N VAL A 137 1.97 -5.06 10.45
CA VAL A 137 2.85 -4.89 11.61
C VAL A 137 4.27 -5.37 11.32
N PRO A 138 5.30 -4.63 11.78
CA PRO A 138 6.68 -5.04 11.66
C PRO A 138 6.99 -6.21 12.61
N VAL A 139 7.83 -7.12 12.13
CA VAL A 139 8.34 -8.28 12.87
C VAL A 139 9.87 -8.17 12.87
N PRO A 140 10.46 -7.60 13.93
CA PRO A 140 11.91 -7.58 14.09
C PRO A 140 12.45 -9.01 14.14
N ALA A 141 13.56 -9.27 13.45
CA ALA A 141 14.23 -10.57 13.41
C ALA A 141 13.28 -11.78 13.17
N PRO A 142 12.64 -11.87 11.99
CA PRO A 142 11.65 -12.92 11.73
C PRO A 142 12.28 -14.32 11.74
N GLY A 143 11.65 -15.25 12.45
CA GLY A 143 12.10 -16.64 12.53
C GLY A 143 12.02 -17.38 11.20
N ARG A 144 12.96 -18.31 10.94
CA ARG A 144 13.04 -19.09 9.70
C ARG A 144 11.72 -19.80 9.33
N ARG A 145 11.01 -20.35 10.33
CA ARG A 145 9.72 -21.04 10.11
C ARG A 145 8.63 -20.09 9.61
N SER A 146 8.51 -18.90 10.16
CA SER A 146 7.49 -17.92 9.77
C SER A 146 7.71 -17.38 8.36
N LEU A 147 8.98 -17.24 7.95
CA LEU A 147 9.34 -16.91 6.56
C LEU A 147 9.01 -18.05 5.60
N ALA A 148 9.33 -19.30 5.98
CA ALA A 148 9.06 -20.48 5.15
C ALA A 148 7.56 -20.70 4.91
N ARG A 149 6.72 -20.45 5.92
CA ARG A 149 5.26 -20.53 5.82
C ARG A 149 4.62 -19.35 5.08
N LYS A 150 5.40 -18.31 4.73
CA LYS A 150 4.94 -17.06 4.11
C LYS A 150 3.96 -16.24 4.98
N ASP A 151 3.91 -16.53 6.28
CA ASP A 151 3.17 -15.73 7.27
C ASP A 151 3.82 -14.34 7.47
N VAL A 152 5.14 -14.28 7.27
CA VAL A 152 5.94 -13.05 7.30
C VAL A 152 6.64 -12.87 5.97
N LYS A 153 6.56 -11.66 5.42
CA LYS A 153 7.28 -11.26 4.22
C LYS A 153 8.51 -10.44 4.59
N SER A 154 9.70 -10.92 4.23
CA SER A 154 10.92 -10.13 4.37
C SER A 154 10.90 -8.95 3.40
N THR A 155 11.18 -7.75 3.93
CA THR A 155 11.21 -6.50 3.15
C THR A 155 12.54 -5.78 3.34
N LEU A 156 12.95 -5.08 2.28
CA LEU A 156 14.13 -4.24 2.26
C LEU A 156 13.74 -2.89 1.65
N THR A 157 13.94 -1.81 2.40
CA THR A 157 13.73 -0.45 1.90
C THR A 157 14.99 0.36 2.10
N ARG A 158 15.51 0.93 1.01
CA ARG A 158 16.59 1.93 1.08
C ARG A 158 16.00 3.28 1.39
N TYR A 159 16.67 4.03 2.24
CA TYR A 159 16.31 5.41 2.50
C TYR A 159 17.49 6.37 2.35
N ARG A 160 17.16 7.62 2.04
CA ARG A 160 18.08 8.75 2.06
C ARG A 160 17.37 9.96 2.63
N VAL A 161 17.95 10.60 3.64
CA VAL A 161 17.53 11.91 4.13
C VAL A 161 17.86 12.95 3.06
N LEU A 162 16.85 13.69 2.64
CA LEU A 162 16.96 14.79 1.67
C LEU A 162 17.07 16.15 2.37
N SER A 163 16.34 16.32 3.46
CA SER A 163 16.35 17.53 4.29
C SER A 163 15.89 17.19 5.71
N ALA A 164 16.32 17.95 6.70
CA ALA A 164 15.88 17.84 8.08
C ALA A 164 15.74 19.23 8.70
N VAL A 165 14.58 19.52 9.29
CA VAL A 165 14.26 20.81 9.92
C VAL A 165 13.28 20.56 11.06
N GLY A 166 13.49 21.22 12.20
CA GLY A 166 12.53 21.22 13.31
C GLY A 166 12.22 19.84 13.91
N GLY A 167 13.20 18.94 13.91
CA GLY A 167 13.01 17.56 14.39
C GLY A 167 12.28 16.65 13.41
N CYS A 168 11.95 17.11 12.21
CA CYS A 168 11.38 16.31 11.13
C CYS A 168 12.39 16.10 10.01
N ALA A 169 12.23 15.02 9.24
CA ALA A 169 13.06 14.76 8.06
C ALA A 169 12.23 14.42 6.83
N LEU A 170 12.63 14.95 5.67
CA LEU A 170 12.15 14.51 4.36
C LEU A 170 13.04 13.37 3.88
N LEU A 171 12.44 12.20 3.66
CA LEU A 171 13.11 11.01 3.19
C LEU A 171 12.74 10.68 1.75
N GLN A 172 13.74 10.23 1.00
CA GLN A 172 13.55 9.41 -0.18
C GLN A 172 13.53 7.94 0.24
N LEU A 173 12.53 7.18 -0.18
CA LEU A 173 12.38 5.76 0.12
C LEU A 173 12.32 4.95 -1.17
N GLN A 174 13.00 3.81 -1.18
CA GLN A 174 13.07 2.91 -2.33
C GLN A 174 12.85 1.48 -1.84
N PRO A 175 11.61 0.97 -1.92
CA PRO A 175 11.29 -0.40 -1.55
C PRO A 175 11.72 -1.38 -2.64
N ARG A 176 12.29 -2.51 -2.21
CA ARG A 176 12.57 -3.67 -3.05
C ARG A 176 11.36 -4.60 -3.19
#